data_AF-A0A1Y1LK62-F1
#
_entry.id   AF-A0A1Y1LK62-F1
#
_cell.length_a   1.000
_cell.length_b   1.000
_cell.length_c   1.000
_cell.angle_alpha   90.00
_cell.angle_beta   90.00
_cell.angle_gamma   90.00
#
_symmetry.space_group_name_H-M   'P 1'
#
loop_
_entity.id
_entity.type
_entity.pdbx_description
1 polymer ?
#
loop_
_entity_poly.entity_id
_entity_poly.type
_entity_poly.pdbx_seq_one_letter_code
_entity_poly.pdbx_strand_id
1 'polypeptide(L)'
;MPSSRKMILGHVMSDLCSKMNRTKQLPRDVMETPLNRCLNTFDITLLGVGHMIGAGIYVLTGTVVRDIAGPGIILSFLLAGLASLLSALCYAEFGTRVPKAGSAYIYTYVSIGEFWAFVIGWNIILEHMIGAASVARAWSGYVDSLFGGSISNATAKITGELHEELLGRYPDLLAFTVCVVYAILLGIGVKGS
;
A
#
# COMPACT_ATOMS: atom_id res chain seq x y z
N MET A 1 -26.58 45.22 6.19
CA MET A 1 -26.86 43.97 6.93
C MET A 1 -25.83 42.85 6.65
N PRO A 2 -24.56 42.96 7.09
CA PRO A 2 -23.54 41.90 6.91
C PRO A 2 -23.36 40.94 8.10
N SER A 3 -23.98 41.20 9.25
CA SER A 3 -23.76 40.43 10.49
C SER A 3 -24.37 39.02 10.47
N SER A 4 -25.59 38.86 9.92
CA SER A 4 -26.29 37.56 9.91
C SER A 4 -25.66 36.52 8.99
N ARG A 5 -24.97 36.92 7.91
CA ARG A 5 -24.26 35.98 7.03
C ARG A 5 -23.03 35.36 7.69
N LYS A 6 -22.29 36.14 8.49
CA LYS A 6 -21.12 35.62 9.23
C LYS A 6 -21.55 34.62 10.32
N MET A 7 -22.69 34.86 10.95
CA MET A 7 -23.22 33.97 12.00
C MET A 7 -23.73 32.63 11.44
N ILE A 8 -24.41 32.65 10.29
CA ILE A 8 -24.85 31.43 9.59
C ILE A 8 -23.65 30.63 9.05
N LEU A 9 -22.67 31.31 8.47
CA LEU A 9 -21.46 30.65 7.97
C LEU A 9 -20.66 29.99 9.11
N GLY A 10 -20.57 30.64 10.28
CA GLY A 10 -19.91 30.07 11.46
C GLY A 10 -20.61 28.82 11.98
N HIS A 11 -21.94 28.82 12.06
CA HIS A 11 -22.70 27.63 12.46
C HIS A 11 -22.57 26.48 11.45
N VAL A 12 -22.67 26.77 10.16
CA VAL A 12 -22.51 25.75 9.10
C VAL A 12 -21.10 25.17 9.10
N MET A 13 -20.07 26.01 9.27
CA MET A 13 -18.68 25.53 9.36
C MET A 13 -18.43 24.72 10.63
N SER A 14 -19.02 25.10 11.76
CA SER A 14 -18.93 24.34 13.02
C SER A 14 -19.63 22.97 12.91
N ASP A 15 -20.84 22.93 12.34
CA ASP A 15 -21.58 21.69 12.11
C ASP A 15 -20.88 20.79 11.09
N LEU A 16 -20.27 21.37 10.05
CA LEU A 16 -19.46 20.63 9.09
C LEU A 16 -18.22 20.04 9.77
N CYS A 17 -17.51 20.83 10.57
CA CYS A 17 -16.31 20.39 11.30
C CYS A 17 -16.65 19.30 12.33
N SER A 18 -17.79 19.44 13.03
CA SER A 18 -18.31 18.44 13.97
C SER A 18 -18.72 17.14 13.28
N LYS A 19 -19.40 17.21 12.12
CA LYS A 19 -19.73 16.03 11.31
C LYS A 19 -18.49 15.37 10.71
N MET A 20 -17.51 16.15 10.25
CA MET A 20 -16.26 15.65 9.67
C MET A 20 -15.33 14.99 10.69
N ASN A 21 -15.46 15.35 11.97
CA ASN A 21 -14.64 14.78 13.04
C ASN A 21 -15.36 13.67 13.83
N ARG A 22 -16.45 13.13 13.29
CA ARG A 22 -17.20 12.07 13.96
C ARG A 22 -16.36 10.79 14.01
N THR A 23 -16.19 10.23 15.19
CA THR A 23 -15.59 8.90 15.38
C THR A 23 -16.69 7.84 15.39
N LYS A 24 -16.44 6.69 14.76
CA LYS A 24 -17.38 5.56 14.78
C LYS A 24 -17.15 4.78 16.06
N GLN A 25 -18.20 4.65 16.86
CA GLN A 25 -18.16 3.75 18.00
C GLN A 25 -18.05 2.31 17.50
N LEU A 26 -17.09 1.57 18.05
CA LEU A 26 -16.90 0.15 17.75
C LEU A 26 -18.17 -0.60 18.21
N PRO A 27 -18.88 -1.32 17.31
CA PRO A 27 -19.98 -2.19 17.72
C PRO A 27 -19.45 -3.21 18.74
N ARG A 28 -20.27 -3.62 19.71
CA ARG A 28 -19.87 -4.61 20.74
C ARG A 28 -19.41 -5.95 20.12
N ASP A 29 -19.90 -6.29 18.92
CA ASP A 29 -19.48 -7.45 18.11
C ASP A 29 -18.45 -7.09 17.02
N VAL A 30 -17.28 -6.60 17.41
CA VAL A 30 -16.20 -6.30 16.47
C VAL A 30 -15.60 -7.54 15.81
N MET A 31 -15.84 -8.71 16.41
CA MET A 31 -15.20 -9.97 16.10
C MET A 31 -16.05 -10.93 15.25
N GLU A 32 -17.32 -10.64 15.05
CA GLU A 32 -18.19 -11.48 14.22
C GLU A 32 -17.83 -11.32 12.74
N THR A 33 -17.36 -12.42 12.15
CA THR A 33 -17.04 -12.51 10.72
C THR A 33 -17.59 -13.82 10.18
N PRO A 34 -18.10 -13.86 8.94
CA PRO A 34 -18.59 -15.11 8.34
C PRO A 34 -17.47 -16.10 7.99
N LEU A 35 -16.19 -15.69 8.12
CA LEU A 35 -15.03 -16.55 7.85
C LEU A 35 -14.59 -17.33 9.09
N ASN A 36 -14.19 -18.59 8.88
CA ASN A 36 -13.59 -19.41 9.92
C ASN A 36 -12.18 -18.92 10.26
N ARG A 37 -11.82 -18.90 11.54
CA ARG A 37 -10.51 -18.45 12.03
C ARG A 37 -9.53 -19.63 12.02
N CYS A 38 -8.96 -19.89 10.86
CA CYS A 38 -8.06 -21.03 10.64
C CYS A 38 -6.57 -20.70 10.79
N LEU A 39 -6.20 -19.40 10.82
CA LEU A 39 -4.79 -18.99 10.87
C LEU A 39 -4.25 -19.00 12.30
N ASN A 40 -3.15 -19.72 12.51
CA ASN A 40 -2.37 -19.68 13.73
C ASN A 40 -1.38 -18.49 13.72
N THR A 41 -0.80 -18.14 14.86
CA THR A 41 0.19 -17.06 14.98
C THR A 41 1.36 -17.23 14.01
N PHE A 42 1.80 -18.48 13.83
CA PHE A 42 2.87 -18.82 12.89
C PHE A 42 2.49 -18.55 11.42
N ASP A 43 1.25 -18.85 11.05
CA ASP A 43 0.76 -18.61 9.69
C ASP A 43 0.69 -17.12 9.39
N ILE A 44 0.26 -16.32 10.37
CA ILE A 44 0.17 -14.86 10.26
C ILE A 44 1.57 -14.23 10.20
N THR A 45 2.55 -14.72 10.97
CA THR A 45 3.93 -14.21 10.90
C THR A 45 4.57 -14.56 9.56
N LEU A 46 4.41 -15.78 9.07
CA LEU A 46 4.86 -16.18 7.73
C LEU A 46 4.22 -15.35 6.62
N LEU A 47 2.92 -15.08 6.71
CA LEU A 47 2.22 -14.20 5.78
C LEU A 47 2.84 -12.79 5.78
N GLY A 48 3.13 -12.24 6.96
CA GLY A 48 3.80 -10.96 7.09
C GLY A 48 5.20 -10.95 6.47
N VAL A 49 6.02 -11.96 6.76
CA VAL A 49 7.37 -12.09 6.19
C VAL A 49 7.32 -12.24 4.67
N GLY A 50 6.43 -13.08 4.15
CA GLY A 50 6.24 -13.28 2.71
C GLY A 50 5.76 -12.01 1.98
N HIS A 51 4.94 -11.20 2.64
CA HIS A 51 4.51 -9.90 2.08
C HIS A 51 5.67 -8.89 2.05
N MET A 52 6.54 -8.87 3.07
CA MET A 52 7.68 -7.93 3.13
C MET A 52 8.82 -8.31 2.18
N ILE A 53 9.11 -9.60 2.00
CA ILE A 53 10.17 -10.09 1.11
C ILE A 53 9.65 -10.07 -0.33
N GLY A 54 9.76 -8.91 -0.98
CA GLY A 54 9.36 -8.70 -2.36
C GLY A 54 10.53 -8.43 -3.31
N ALA A 55 10.19 -8.17 -4.58
CA ALA A 55 11.17 -7.81 -5.61
C ALA A 55 11.99 -6.54 -5.27
N GLY A 56 11.49 -5.69 -4.36
CA GLY A 56 12.18 -4.48 -3.91
C GLY A 56 13.57 -4.75 -3.34
N ILE A 57 13.74 -5.76 -2.48
CA ILE A 57 15.06 -6.03 -1.88
C ILE A 57 16.07 -6.61 -2.88
N TYR A 58 15.60 -7.30 -3.92
CA TYR A 58 16.47 -7.91 -4.93
C TYR A 58 16.88 -6.92 -6.02
N VAL A 59 15.99 -6.01 -6.41
CA VAL A 59 16.24 -5.07 -7.52
C VAL A 59 16.71 -3.71 -6.99
N LEU A 60 15.96 -3.11 -6.06
CA LEU A 60 16.19 -1.73 -5.63
C LEU A 60 17.45 -1.61 -4.76
N THR A 61 17.79 -2.64 -3.99
CA THR A 61 19.02 -2.65 -3.19
C THR A 61 20.25 -2.45 -4.07
N GLY A 62 20.32 -3.14 -5.22
CA GLY A 62 21.45 -3.03 -6.14
C GLY A 62 21.62 -1.63 -6.72
N THR A 63 20.51 -0.97 -7.09
CA THR A 63 20.54 0.41 -7.59
C THR A 63 20.91 1.40 -6.49
N VAL A 64 20.40 1.23 -5.28
CA VAL A 64 20.74 2.09 -4.14
C VAL A 64 22.22 1.93 -3.74
N VAL A 65 22.78 0.72 -3.77
CA VAL A 65 24.23 0.52 -3.56
C VAL A 65 25.03 1.28 -4.62
N ARG A 66 24.66 1.12 -5.89
CA ARG A 66 25.42 1.70 -7.01
C ARG A 66 25.38 3.22 -7.02
N ASP A 67 24.20 3.81 -6.83
CA ASP A 67 23.96 5.22 -7.17
C ASP A 67 23.89 6.14 -5.94
N ILE A 68 23.66 5.60 -4.73
CA ILE A 68 23.38 6.42 -3.52
C ILE A 68 24.30 6.10 -2.35
N ALA A 69 24.23 4.88 -1.80
CA ALA A 69 24.78 4.57 -0.48
C ALA A 69 26.14 3.86 -0.51
N GLY A 70 26.49 3.20 -1.62
CA GLY A 70 27.72 2.40 -1.71
C GLY A 70 27.81 1.34 -0.61
N PRO A 71 29.00 1.09 -0.03
CA PRO A 71 29.18 0.11 1.04
C PRO A 71 28.47 0.50 2.36
N GLY A 72 28.04 1.76 2.50
CA GLY A 72 27.30 2.26 3.66
C GLY A 72 25.86 1.78 3.76
N ILE A 73 25.36 1.03 2.77
CA ILE A 73 23.97 0.57 2.70
C ILE A 73 23.53 -0.23 3.94
N ILE A 74 24.46 -0.93 4.59
CA ILE A 74 24.19 -1.71 5.81
C ILE A 74 23.72 -0.78 6.94
N LEU A 75 24.34 0.38 7.09
CA LEU A 75 23.93 1.38 8.10
C LEU A 75 22.57 1.96 7.75
N SER A 76 22.30 2.22 6.47
CA SER A 76 20.99 2.70 5.99
C SER A 76 19.88 1.70 6.30
N PHE A 77 20.10 0.40 6.03
CA PHE A 77 19.13 -0.64 6.37
C PHE A 77 18.95 -0.82 7.87
N LEU A 78 20.01 -0.68 8.67
CA LEU A 78 19.93 -0.80 10.13
C LEU A 78 19.08 0.34 10.72
N LEU A 79 19.26 1.58 10.25
CA LEU A 79 18.45 2.72 10.66
C LEU A 79 16.99 2.59 10.20
N ALA A 80 16.76 2.18 8.94
CA ALA A 80 15.41 1.94 8.41
C ALA A 80 14.71 0.80 9.18
N GLY A 81 15.45 -0.26 9.51
CA GLY A 81 14.99 -1.38 10.32
C GLY A 81 14.55 -0.93 11.71
N LEU A 82 15.37 -0.14 12.40
CA LEU A 82 15.02 0.42 13.72
C LEU A 82 13.74 1.27 13.66
N ALA A 83 13.64 2.17 12.68
CA ALA A 83 12.44 3.00 12.47
C ALA A 83 11.18 2.16 12.20
N SER A 84 11.30 1.11 11.37
CA SER A 84 10.20 0.18 11.09
C SER A 84 9.77 -0.62 12.32
N LEU A 85 10.72 -0.98 13.19
CA LEU A 85 10.48 -1.77 14.40
C LEU A 85 9.72 -0.93 15.45
N LEU A 86 10.11 0.33 15.61
CA LEU A 86 9.36 1.31 16.43
C LEU A 86 7.92 1.48 15.92
N SER A 87 7.75 1.61 14.60
CA SER A 87 6.41 1.70 13.98
C SER A 87 5.59 0.42 14.22
N ALA A 88 6.20 -0.76 14.03
CA ALA A 88 5.55 -2.06 14.24
C ALA A 88 5.06 -2.24 15.68
N LEU A 89 5.82 -1.77 16.68
CA LEU A 89 5.39 -1.80 18.08
C LEU A 89 4.13 -0.95 18.32
N CYS A 90 4.07 0.26 17.75
CA CYS A 90 2.86 1.10 17.81
C CYS A 90 1.66 0.42 17.14
N TYR A 91 1.89 -0.23 15.98
CA TYR A 91 0.84 -0.98 15.28
C TYR A 91 0.38 -2.22 16.06
N ALA A 92 1.27 -2.89 16.78
CA ALA A 92 0.92 -4.00 17.67
C ALA A 92 0.03 -3.55 18.84
N GLU A 93 0.34 -2.39 19.44
CA GLU A 93 -0.50 -1.78 20.48
C GLU A 93 -1.90 -1.44 19.94
N PHE A 94 -2.00 -0.87 18.74
CA PHE A 94 -3.31 -0.61 18.11
C PHE A 94 -4.07 -1.89 17.76
N GLY A 95 -3.38 -2.93 17.26
CA GLY A 95 -4.00 -4.21 16.91
C GLY A 95 -4.59 -4.95 18.10
N THR A 96 -3.97 -4.85 19.28
CA THR A 96 -4.53 -5.42 20.53
C THR A 96 -5.72 -4.63 21.08
N ARG A 97 -5.77 -3.31 20.85
CA ARG A 97 -6.88 -2.44 21.29
C ARG A 97 -8.10 -2.49 20.36
N VAL A 98 -7.88 -2.67 19.06
CA VAL A 98 -8.93 -2.66 18.05
C VAL A 98 -8.86 -3.96 17.25
N PRO A 99 -9.46 -5.07 17.75
CA PRO A 99 -9.40 -6.39 17.13
C PRO A 99 -10.38 -6.49 15.93
N LYS A 100 -10.24 -5.57 14.97
CA LYS A 100 -11.06 -5.49 13.77
C LYS A 100 -10.18 -5.47 12.52
N ALA A 101 -10.54 -6.27 11.53
CA ALA A 101 -9.89 -6.20 10.22
C ALA A 101 -10.15 -4.83 9.57
N GLY A 102 -9.08 -4.11 9.23
CA GLY A 102 -9.20 -2.78 8.63
C GLY A 102 -7.96 -1.90 8.57
N SER A 103 -6.80 -2.38 9.06
CA SER A 103 -5.51 -1.67 8.95
C SER A 103 -5.56 -0.23 9.51
N ALA A 104 -4.63 0.63 9.06
CA ALA A 104 -4.48 2.01 9.53
C ALA A 104 -5.76 2.86 9.38
N TYR A 105 -6.61 2.58 8.37
CA TYR A 105 -7.89 3.27 8.19
C TYR A 105 -8.78 3.18 9.42
N ILE A 106 -9.01 1.96 9.95
CA ILE A 106 -9.86 1.76 11.12
C ILE A 106 -9.20 2.37 12.37
N TYR A 107 -7.88 2.29 12.51
CA TYR A 107 -7.17 2.87 13.66
C TYR A 107 -7.31 4.40 13.70
N THR A 108 -7.23 5.08 12.56
CA THR A 108 -7.45 6.52 12.45
C THR A 108 -8.92 6.88 12.64
N TYR A 109 -9.84 6.07 12.11
CA TYR A 109 -11.28 6.33 12.24
C TYR A 109 -11.73 6.30 13.72
N VAL A 110 -11.14 5.39 14.51
CA VAL A 110 -11.44 5.28 15.94
C VAL A 110 -10.72 6.37 16.76
N SER A 111 -9.47 6.71 16.41
CA SER A 111 -8.63 7.59 17.24
C SER A 111 -8.78 9.09 16.93
N ILE A 112 -8.85 9.45 15.65
CA ILE A 112 -8.66 10.85 15.18
C ILE A 112 -9.94 11.41 14.56
N GLY A 113 -10.73 10.60 13.84
CA GLY A 113 -12.00 11.03 13.24
C GLY A 113 -12.11 10.69 11.75
N GLU A 114 -13.32 10.90 11.21
CA GLU A 114 -13.70 10.49 9.85
C GLU A 114 -12.89 11.16 8.74
N PHE A 115 -12.59 12.46 8.82
CA PHE A 115 -11.83 13.17 7.78
C PHE A 115 -10.42 12.60 7.58
N TRP A 116 -9.68 12.43 8.68
CA TRP A 116 -8.32 11.87 8.62
C TRP A 116 -8.34 10.41 8.20
N ALA A 117 -9.36 9.65 8.63
CA ALA A 117 -9.54 8.29 8.17
C ALA A 117 -9.81 8.24 6.66
N PHE A 118 -10.62 9.14 6.10
CA PHE A 118 -10.85 9.23 4.66
C PHE A 118 -9.56 9.50 3.88
N VAL A 119 -8.74 10.45 4.33
CA VAL A 119 -7.44 10.76 3.70
C VAL A 119 -6.52 9.55 3.74
N ILE A 120 -6.40 8.87 4.89
CA ILE A 120 -5.58 7.67 5.02
C ILE A 120 -6.13 6.51 4.20
N GLY A 121 -7.46 6.35 4.12
CA GLY A 121 -8.10 5.34 3.28
C GLY A 121 -7.74 5.51 1.81
N TRP A 122 -7.79 6.73 1.29
CA TRP A 122 -7.33 7.02 -0.07
C TRP A 122 -5.84 6.79 -0.25
N ASN A 123 -5.02 7.18 0.72
CA ASN A 123 -3.57 6.93 0.68
C ASN A 123 -3.26 5.44 0.59
N ILE A 124 -3.91 4.60 1.40
CA ILE A 124 -3.73 3.15 1.39
C ILE A 124 -4.06 2.57 0.01
N ILE A 125 -5.17 2.99 -0.62
CA ILE A 125 -5.54 2.51 -1.95
C ILE A 125 -4.46 2.86 -2.97
N LEU A 126 -4.01 4.12 -2.98
CA LEU A 126 -2.98 4.59 -3.90
C LEU A 126 -1.64 3.87 -3.68
N GLU A 127 -1.25 3.68 -2.42
CA GLU A 127 -0.04 2.95 -2.03
C GLU A 127 -0.09 1.49 -2.52
N HIS A 128 -1.23 0.80 -2.35
CA HIS A 128 -1.40 -0.56 -2.86
C HIS A 128 -1.35 -0.63 -4.39
N MET A 129 -1.92 0.35 -5.09
CA MET A 129 -1.87 0.44 -6.55
C MET A 129 -0.44 0.63 -7.06
N ILE A 130 0.31 1.57 -6.47
CA ILE A 130 1.71 1.84 -6.82
C ILE A 130 2.58 0.63 -6.48
N GLY A 131 2.36 0.01 -5.32
CA GLY A 131 3.04 -1.20 -4.90
C GLY A 131 2.85 -2.36 -5.88
N ALA A 132 1.60 -2.66 -6.25
CA ALA A 132 1.30 -3.72 -7.23
C ALA A 132 1.97 -3.45 -8.59
N ALA A 133 1.91 -2.22 -9.09
CA ALA A 133 2.57 -1.83 -10.33
C ALA A 133 4.10 -1.98 -10.26
N SER A 134 4.72 -1.56 -9.15
CA SER A 134 6.16 -1.68 -8.91
C SER A 134 6.61 -3.15 -8.91
N VAL A 135 5.88 -4.02 -8.22
CA VAL A 135 6.17 -5.46 -8.18
C VAL A 135 6.02 -6.10 -9.56
N ALA A 136 4.97 -5.75 -10.31
CA ALA A 136 4.77 -6.25 -11.67
C ALA A 136 5.91 -5.85 -12.62
N ARG A 137 6.41 -4.60 -12.53
CA ARG A 137 7.58 -4.15 -13.32
C ARG A 137 8.85 -4.87 -12.91
N ALA A 138 9.09 -5.04 -11.62
CA ALA A 138 10.27 -5.73 -11.14
C ALA A 138 10.29 -7.20 -11.59
N TRP A 139 9.13 -7.86 -11.59
CA TRP A 139 8.99 -9.22 -12.12
C TRP A 139 9.22 -9.27 -13.63
N SER A 140 8.64 -8.33 -14.39
CA SER A 140 8.87 -8.23 -15.84
C SER A 140 10.34 -8.10 -16.19
N GLY A 141 11.07 -7.20 -15.50
CA GLY A 141 12.51 -7.04 -15.70
C GLY A 141 13.32 -8.29 -15.35
N TYR A 142 12.90 -9.04 -14.32
CA TYR A 142 13.56 -10.30 -13.97
C TYR A 142 13.35 -11.37 -15.03
N VAL A 143 12.12 -11.51 -15.52
CA VAL A 143 11.77 -12.45 -16.60
C VAL A 143 12.51 -12.08 -17.89
N ASP A 144 12.56 -10.80 -18.27
CA ASP A 144 13.28 -10.35 -19.46
C ASP A 144 14.78 -10.65 -19.37
N SER A 145 15.39 -10.45 -18.19
CA SER A 145 16.79 -10.82 -17.92
C SER A 145 17.05 -12.32 -18.11
N LEU A 146 16.12 -13.18 -17.66
CA LEU A 146 16.23 -14.64 -17.85
C LEU A 146 16.15 -15.06 -19.33
N PHE A 147 15.36 -14.36 -20.13
CA PHE A 147 15.23 -14.60 -21.58
C PHE A 147 16.23 -13.78 -22.42
N GLY A 148 17.26 -13.19 -21.81
CA GLY A 148 18.32 -12.48 -22.50
C GLY A 148 17.87 -11.21 -23.23
N GLY A 149 16.84 -10.53 -22.74
CA GLY A 149 16.33 -9.28 -23.34
C GLY A 149 15.43 -9.48 -24.56
N SER A 150 15.01 -10.71 -24.87
CA SER A 150 14.15 -11.01 -26.03
C SER A 150 12.77 -10.35 -25.92
N ILE A 151 12.24 -10.21 -24.70
CA ILE A 151 10.91 -9.64 -24.44
C ILE A 151 10.96 -8.12 -24.55
N SER A 152 11.99 -7.48 -24.00
CA SER A 152 12.24 -6.05 -24.18
C SER A 152 12.47 -5.70 -25.65
N ASN A 153 13.26 -6.50 -26.39
CA ASN A 153 13.53 -6.27 -27.82
C ASN A 153 12.30 -6.48 -28.70
N ALA A 154 11.45 -7.47 -28.40
CA ALA A 154 10.18 -7.67 -29.10
C ALA A 154 9.21 -6.51 -28.84
N THR A 155 9.14 -6.03 -27.60
CA THR A 155 8.25 -4.94 -27.19
C THR A 155 8.72 -3.59 -27.77
N ALA A 156 10.03 -3.34 -27.79
CA ALA A 156 10.64 -2.17 -28.39
C ALA A 156 10.46 -2.14 -29.92
N LYS A 157 10.51 -3.31 -30.59
CA LYS A 157 10.22 -3.41 -32.03
C LYS A 157 8.76 -3.11 -32.39
N ILE A 158 7.81 -3.46 -31.53
CA ILE A 158 6.38 -3.30 -31.79
C ILE A 158 5.91 -1.86 -31.46
N THR A 159 6.47 -1.23 -30.43
CA THR A 159 5.91 0.01 -29.86
C THR A 159 6.80 1.25 -30.02
N GLY A 160 8.08 1.07 -30.39
CA GLY A 160 9.07 2.15 -30.42
C GLY A 160 9.59 2.50 -29.02
N GLU A 161 10.85 2.97 -28.94
CA GLU A 161 11.38 3.52 -27.68
C GLU A 161 10.70 4.87 -27.40
N LEU A 162 10.04 4.99 -26.24
CA LEU A 162 9.54 6.26 -25.73
C LEU A 162 10.70 6.91 -24.96
N HIS A 163 11.31 7.93 -25.55
CA HIS A 163 12.38 8.70 -24.93
C HIS A 163 11.78 9.91 -24.19
N GLU A 164 11.14 9.64 -23.05
CA GLU A 164 10.77 10.68 -22.10
C GLU A 164 11.26 10.29 -20.72
N GLU A 165 11.90 11.20 -20.00
CA GLU A 165 12.51 10.93 -18.68
C GLU A 165 11.47 10.49 -17.62
N LEU A 166 10.19 10.78 -17.88
CA LEU A 166 9.05 10.46 -17.01
C LEU A 166 8.37 9.12 -17.34
N LEU A 167 8.43 8.64 -18.59
CA LEU A 167 7.82 7.38 -19.02
C LEU A 167 8.91 6.34 -19.25
N GLY A 168 8.75 5.13 -18.73
CA GLY A 168 9.76 4.08 -18.88
C GLY A 168 10.14 3.85 -20.35
N ARG A 169 11.43 3.54 -20.59
CA ARG A 169 12.08 3.37 -21.91
C ARG A 169 11.28 2.59 -22.96
N TYR A 170 10.41 1.69 -22.52
CA TYR A 170 9.37 1.05 -23.33
C TYR A 170 8.12 0.83 -22.47
N PRO A 171 6.92 0.82 -23.07
CA PRO A 171 5.70 0.40 -22.40
C PRO A 171 5.77 -1.11 -22.14
N ASP A 172 5.74 -1.49 -20.87
CA ASP A 172 5.95 -2.87 -20.43
C ASP A 172 4.63 -3.68 -20.51
N LEU A 173 4.40 -4.31 -21.66
CA LEU A 173 3.18 -5.10 -21.94
C LEU A 173 3.06 -6.32 -21.02
N LEU A 174 4.17 -6.90 -20.58
CA LEU A 174 4.18 -8.06 -19.69
C LEU A 174 3.79 -7.65 -18.28
N ALA A 175 4.34 -6.55 -17.74
CA ALA A 175 3.90 -5.99 -16.46
C ALA A 175 2.41 -5.60 -16.50
N PHE A 176 1.93 -4.99 -17.59
CA PHE A 176 0.51 -4.68 -17.76
C PHE A 176 -0.38 -5.93 -17.69
N THR A 177 0.02 -7.00 -18.39
CA THR A 177 -0.71 -8.26 -18.40
C THR A 177 -0.77 -8.88 -16.99
N VAL A 178 0.35 -8.87 -16.26
CA VAL A 178 0.40 -9.35 -14.88
C VAL A 178 -0.51 -8.54 -13.96
N CYS A 179 -0.53 -7.21 -14.10
CA CYS A 179 -1.45 -6.35 -13.34
C CYS A 179 -2.93 -6.66 -13.63
N VAL A 180 -3.29 -6.87 -14.91
CA VAL A 180 -4.66 -7.23 -15.30
C VAL A 180 -5.05 -8.59 -14.74
N VAL A 181 -4.18 -9.59 -14.85
CA VAL A 181 -4.41 -10.92 -14.27
C VAL A 181 -4.57 -10.84 -12.76
N TYR A 182 -3.70 -10.09 -12.08
CA TYR A 182 -3.80 -9.85 -10.64
C TYR A 182 -5.13 -9.17 -10.26
N ALA A 183 -5.54 -8.14 -11.00
CA ALA A 183 -6.82 -7.46 -10.78
C ALA A 183 -8.03 -8.40 -11.00
N ILE A 184 -7.99 -9.26 -12.02
CA ILE A 184 -9.04 -10.27 -12.27
C ILE A 184 -9.08 -11.27 -11.12
N LEU A 185 -7.92 -11.78 -10.67
CA LEU A 185 -7.85 -12.73 -9.55
C LEU A 185 -8.40 -12.12 -8.26
N LEU A 186 -8.06 -10.86 -7.97
CA LEU A 186 -8.64 -10.13 -6.84
C LEU A 186 -10.16 -9.93 -7.00
N GLY A 187 -10.63 -9.63 -8.22
CA GLY A 187 -12.04 -9.39 -8.53
C GLY A 187 -12.91 -10.65 -8.45
N ILE A 188 -12.37 -11.82 -8.80
CA ILE A 188 -13.07 -13.11 -8.65
C ILE A 188 -13.30 -13.41 -7.18
N GLY A 189 -12.39 -12.96 -6.31
CA GLY A 189 -12.47 -13.12 -4.86
C GLY A 189 -12.36 -14.59 -4.41
N VAL A 190 -11.66 -14.83 -3.31
CA VAL A 190 -11.72 -16.15 -2.67
C VAL A 190 -13.07 -16.26 -1.97
N LYS A 191 -14.03 -16.93 -2.62
CA LYS A 191 -15.27 -17.34 -1.95
C LYS A 191 -14.88 -18.38 -0.90
N GLY A 192 -14.97 -18.00 0.37
CA GLY A 192 -14.75 -18.90 1.49
C GLY A 192 -15.77 -20.05 1.40
N SER A 193 -15.25 -21.26 1.22
CA SER A 193 -15.97 -22.48 1.59
C SER A 193 -15.76 -22.79 3.05
#